data_AF-A0A8T5GR71-F1
#
_entry.id   AF-A0A8T5GR71-F1
#
_cell.length_a   1.000
_cell.length_b   1.000
_cell.length_c   1.000
_cell.angle_alpha   90.00
_cell.angle_beta   90.00
_cell.angle_gamma   90.00
#
_symmetry.space_group_name_H-M   'P 1'
#
loop_
_entity.id
_entity.type
_entity.pdbx_description
1 polymer ?
#
loop_
_entity_poly.entity_id
_entity_poly.type
_entity_poly.pdbx_seq_one_letter_code
_entity_poly.pdbx_strand_id
1 'polypeptide(L)'
;MATKKEGAQRLLDSLDSAVRIKKRLWLAIAQGVIISLAVTWFTQWQFGVAASLIFVLLIQLAFERMSNSIAASKLQALNDLGWSTEADSDEQLREKAEKILS
;
A
#
# COMPACT_ATOMS: atom_id res chain seq x y z
N MET A 1 8.43 -26.86 11.35
CA MET A 1 9.55 -25.98 10.97
C MET A 1 9.31 -25.23 9.66
N ALA A 2 8.52 -25.73 8.70
CA ALA A 2 8.16 -25.01 7.47
C ALA A 2 7.23 -23.78 7.70
N THR A 3 6.28 -23.89 8.63
CA THR A 3 5.25 -22.88 8.91
C THR A 3 5.80 -21.53 9.36
N LYS A 4 6.93 -21.52 10.09
CA LYS A 4 7.55 -20.28 10.57
C LYS A 4 8.35 -19.54 9.49
N LYS A 5 8.99 -20.28 8.57
CA LYS A 5 9.70 -19.68 7.43
C LYS A 5 8.72 -19.09 6.40
N GLU A 6 7.61 -19.80 6.12
CA GLU A 6 6.55 -19.30 5.24
C GLU A 6 5.84 -18.07 5.81
N GLY A 7 5.57 -18.04 7.12
CA GLY A 7 5.01 -16.87 7.80
C GLY A 7 5.94 -15.65 7.73
N ALA A 8 7.25 -15.85 7.92
CA ALA A 8 8.25 -14.79 7.81
C ALA A 8 8.38 -14.23 6.39
N GLN A 9 8.33 -15.10 5.37
CA GLN A 9 8.36 -14.67 3.97
C GLN A 9 7.09 -13.90 3.58
N ARG A 10 5.92 -14.34 4.03
CA ARG A 10 4.64 -13.62 3.83
C ARG A 10 4.66 -12.25 4.50
N LEU A 11 5.28 -12.13 5.68
CA LEU A 11 5.45 -10.84 6.36
C LEU A 11 6.36 -9.89 5.55
N LEU A 12 7.50 -10.36 5.06
CA LEU A 12 8.40 -9.58 4.20
C LEU A 12 7.72 -9.12 2.91
N ASP A 13 6.95 -10.01 2.26
CA ASP A 13 6.17 -9.67 1.07
C ASP A 13 5.10 -8.61 1.35
N SER A 14 4.46 -8.65 2.52
CA SER A 14 3.48 -7.64 2.92
C SER A 14 4.14 -6.27 3.15
N LEU A 15 5.32 -6.24 3.77
CA LEU A 15 6.09 -5.02 4.04
C LEU A 15 6.65 -4.41 2.75
N ASP A 16 7.15 -5.23 1.82
CA ASP A 16 7.59 -4.76 0.52
C ASP A 16 6.42 -4.30 -0.39
N SER A 17 5.28 -4.99 -0.28
CA SER A 17 4.04 -4.54 -0.94
C SER A 17 3.59 -3.16 -0.44
N ALA A 18 3.74 -2.86 0.86
CA ALA A 18 3.40 -1.55 1.43
C ALA A 18 4.25 -0.41 0.83
N VAL A 19 5.53 -0.66 0.57
CA VAL A 19 6.43 0.30 -0.10
C VAL A 19 6.01 0.49 -1.58
N ARG A 20 5.67 -0.60 -2.27
CA ARG A 20 5.21 -0.55 -3.67
C ARG A 20 3.90 0.23 -3.83
N ILE A 21 3.00 0.20 -2.85
CA ILE A 21 1.79 1.04 -2.86
C ILE A 21 2.13 2.53 -2.94
N LYS A 22 3.08 3.01 -2.13
CA LYS A 22 3.45 4.44 -2.12
C LYS A 22 3.92 4.91 -3.50
N LYS A 23 4.71 4.08 -4.20
CA LYS A 23 5.14 4.38 -5.58
C LYS A 23 3.95 4.40 -6.56
N ARG A 24 3.05 3.42 -6.47
CA ARG A 24 1.85 3.36 -7.32
C ARG A 24 0.90 4.53 -7.05
N LEU A 25 0.78 4.96 -5.80
CA LEU A 25 0.00 6.13 -5.41
C LEU A 25 0.52 7.40 -6.09
N TRP A 26 1.84 7.62 -6.06
CA TRP A 26 2.47 8.75 -6.75
C TRP A 26 2.23 8.74 -8.26
N LEU A 27 2.31 7.56 -8.89
CA LEU A 27 2.00 7.41 -10.32
C LEU A 27 0.52 7.74 -10.62
N ALA A 28 -0.40 7.27 -9.79
CA ALA A 28 -1.84 7.54 -9.95
C ALA A 28 -2.16 9.04 -9.79
N ILE A 29 -1.53 9.70 -8.80
CA ILE A 29 -1.67 11.16 -8.61
C ILE A 29 -1.15 11.90 -9.83
N ALA A 30 0.04 11.56 -10.33
CA ALA A 30 0.62 12.20 -11.51
C ALA A 30 -0.30 12.06 -12.74
N GLN A 31 -0.83 10.85 -12.97
CA GLN A 31 -1.77 10.60 -14.07
C GLN A 31 -3.08 11.38 -13.90
N GLY A 32 -3.66 11.39 -12.69
CA GLY A 32 -4.87 12.15 -12.38
C GLY A 32 -4.69 13.64 -12.67
N VAL A 33 -3.56 14.22 -12.27
CA VAL A 33 -3.23 15.63 -12.56
C VAL A 33 -3.11 15.89 -14.06
N ILE A 34 -2.39 15.03 -14.80
CA ILE A 34 -2.22 15.17 -16.26
C ILE A 34 -3.59 15.12 -16.96
N ILE A 35 -4.45 14.17 -16.60
CA ILE A 35 -5.78 14.02 -17.20
C ILE A 35 -6.65 15.23 -16.84
N SER A 36 -6.67 15.66 -15.58
CA SER A 36 -7.43 16.84 -15.17
C SER A 36 -7.00 18.12 -15.88
N LEU A 37 -5.69 18.31 -16.09
CA LEU A 37 -5.16 19.43 -16.86
C LEU A 37 -5.55 19.33 -18.34
N ALA A 38 -5.49 18.14 -18.93
CA ALA A 38 -5.94 17.92 -20.30
C ALA A 38 -7.43 18.24 -20.45
N VAL A 39 -8.28 17.78 -19.52
CA VAL A 39 -9.72 18.10 -19.52
C VAL A 39 -9.93 19.62 -19.40
N THR A 40 -9.21 20.28 -18.49
CA THR A 40 -9.25 21.74 -18.33
C THR A 40 -8.90 22.46 -19.64
N TRP A 41 -7.87 21.98 -20.35
CA TRP A 41 -7.39 22.55 -21.60
C TRP A 41 -8.36 22.35 -22.77
N PHE A 42 -8.96 21.17 -22.91
CA PHE A 42 -9.84 20.83 -24.03
C PHE A 42 -11.31 21.25 -23.84
N THR A 43 -11.72 21.59 -22.62
CA THR A 43 -13.14 21.85 -22.30
C THR A 43 -13.35 23.20 -21.61
N GLN A 44 -13.87 23.20 -20.38
CA GLN A 44 -14.07 24.34 -19.48
C GLN A 44 -13.41 24.01 -18.15
N TRP A 45 -12.96 25.04 -17.42
CA TRP A 45 -12.29 24.87 -16.12
C TRP A 45 -13.12 24.09 -15.10
N GLN A 46 -14.45 24.21 -15.15
CA GLN A 46 -15.40 23.49 -14.30
C GLN A 46 -15.26 21.96 -14.43
N PHE A 47 -15.09 21.45 -15.65
CA PHE A 47 -14.91 20.02 -15.90
C PHE A 47 -13.54 19.53 -15.42
N GLY A 48 -12.50 20.37 -15.49
CA GLY A 48 -11.19 20.08 -14.92
C GLY A 48 -11.21 19.93 -13.40
N VAL A 49 -11.95 20.82 -12.72
CA VAL A 49 -12.17 20.75 -11.27
C VAL A 49 -12.97 19.49 -10.91
N ALA A 50 -14.06 19.22 -11.65
CA ALA A 50 -14.86 18.02 -11.43
C ALA A 50 -14.05 16.73 -11.62
N ALA A 51 -13.25 16.63 -12.69
CA ALA A 51 -12.37 15.50 -12.93
C ALA A 51 -11.35 15.32 -11.79
N SER A 52 -10.74 16.42 -11.32
CA SER A 52 -9.80 16.38 -10.19
C SER A 52 -10.44 15.84 -8.93
N LEU A 53 -11.65 16.29 -8.57
CA LEU A 53 -12.39 15.78 -7.42
C LEU A 53 -12.66 14.28 -7.52
N ILE A 54 -13.06 13.81 -8.71
CA ILE A 54 -13.30 12.39 -8.96
C ILE A 54 -12.00 11.58 -8.79
N PHE A 55 -10.90 12.04 -9.38
CA PHE A 55 -9.61 11.35 -9.26
C PHE A 55 -9.13 11.29 -7.81
N VAL A 56 -9.25 12.38 -7.05
CA VAL A 56 -8.89 12.40 -5.62
C VAL A 56 -9.70 11.35 -4.85
N LEU A 57 -11.01 11.29 -5.06
CA LEU A 57 -11.88 10.30 -4.41
C LEU A 57 -11.50 8.86 -4.78
N LEU A 58 -11.27 8.59 -6.07
CA LEU A 58 -10.88 7.27 -6.54
C LEU A 58 -9.53 6.84 -5.99
N ILE A 59 -8.56 7.75 -5.95
CA ILE A 59 -7.23 7.50 -5.38
C ILE A 59 -7.34 7.22 -3.88
N GLN A 60 -8.12 8.01 -3.14
CA GLN A 60 -8.34 7.81 -1.71
C GLN A 60 -8.96 6.45 -1.42
N LEU A 61 -10.03 6.09 -2.13
CA LEU A 61 -10.70 4.80 -1.99
C LEU A 61 -9.77 3.63 -2.31
N ALA A 62 -9.01 3.74 -3.41
CA ALA A 62 -8.06 2.71 -3.82
C ALA A 62 -6.94 2.53 -2.77
N PHE A 63 -6.40 3.65 -2.25
CA PHE A 63 -5.38 3.62 -1.21
C PHE A 63 -5.89 2.97 0.08
N GLU A 64 -7.09 3.35 0.53
CA GLU A 64 -7.70 2.81 1.74
C GLU A 64 -7.95 1.31 1.62
N ARG A 65 -8.53 0.86 0.50
CA ARG A 65 -8.73 -0.58 0.24
C ARG A 65 -7.43 -1.36 0.21
N MET A 66 -6.42 -0.83 -0.47
CA MET A 66 -5.16 -1.54 -0.65
C MET A 66 -4.35 -1.57 0.66
N SER A 67 -4.38 -0.48 1.43
CA SER A 67 -3.80 -0.40 2.78
C SER A 67 -4.46 -1.40 3.73
N ASN A 68 -5.80 -1.44 3.76
CA ASN A 68 -6.54 -2.37 4.60
C ASN A 68 -6.25 -3.84 4.23
N SER A 69 -6.13 -4.15 2.94
CA SER A 69 -5.73 -5.49 2.47
C SER A 69 -4.34 -5.88 2.97
N ILE A 70 -3.36 -4.96 2.91
CA ILE A 70 -2.00 -5.24 3.41
C ILE A 70 -1.99 -5.39 4.92
N ALA A 71 -2.72 -4.54 5.65
CA ALA A 71 -2.83 -4.63 7.10
C ALA A 71 -3.39 -5.99 7.53
N ALA A 72 -4.44 -6.47 6.84
CA ALA A 72 -4.99 -7.81 7.07
C ALA A 72 -3.97 -8.92 6.78
N SER A 73 -3.24 -8.86 5.66
CA SER A 73 -2.19 -9.84 5.34
C SER A 73 -1.03 -9.83 6.34
N LYS A 74 -0.61 -8.65 6.81
CA LYS A 74 0.44 -8.48 7.83
C LYS A 74 -0.02 -9.09 9.16
N LEU A 75 -1.26 -8.82 9.58
CA LEU A 75 -1.83 -9.33 10.82
C LEU A 75 -1.96 -10.86 10.79
N GLN A 76 -2.36 -11.43 9.66
CA GLN A 76 -2.37 -12.88 9.46
C GLN A 76 -0.96 -13.48 9.56
N ALA A 77 0.04 -12.87 8.94
CA ALA A 77 1.43 -13.34 9.03
C ALA A 77 2.00 -13.23 10.45
N LEU A 78 1.67 -12.17 11.20
CA LEU A 78 2.05 -12.01 12.61
C LEU A 78 1.40 -13.08 13.50
N ASN A 79 0.13 -13.39 13.26
CA ASN A 79 -0.59 -14.45 13.98
C ASN A 79 0.01 -15.84 13.67
N ASP A 80 0.32 -16.14 12.41
CA ASP A 80 1.01 -17.38 12.00
C ASP A 80 2.38 -17.55 12.67
N LEU A 81 3.07 -16.43 12.97
CA LEU A 81 4.36 -16.39 13.65
C LEU A 81 4.26 -16.36 15.18
N GLY A 82 3.07 -16.10 15.74
CA GLY A 82 2.86 -15.89 17.18
C GLY A 82 3.51 -14.61 17.70
N TRP A 83 3.68 -13.60 16.84
CA TRP A 83 4.32 -12.32 17.17
C TRP A 83 3.27 -11.26 17.55
N SER A 84 3.59 -10.43 18.54
CA SER A 84 2.69 -9.35 18.98
C SER A 84 2.61 -8.25 17.92
N THR A 85 1.39 -7.79 17.62
CA THR A 85 1.07 -6.69 16.72
C THR A 85 1.51 -5.31 17.23
N GLU A 86 1.86 -5.19 18.50
CA GLU A 86 2.06 -3.90 19.18
C GLU A 86 3.53 -3.53 19.42
N ALA A 87 4.48 -4.46 19.25
CA ALA A 87 5.78 -4.34 19.91
C ALA A 87 6.96 -3.88 19.04
N ASP A 88 6.90 -4.00 17.72
CA ASP A 88 8.07 -3.76 16.86
C ASP A 88 7.73 -2.87 15.65
N SER A 89 8.64 -1.93 15.34
CA SER A 89 8.57 -1.11 14.13
C SER A 89 8.67 -2.00 12.87
N ASP A 90 8.09 -1.58 11.74
CA ASP A 90 8.16 -2.31 10.46
C ASP A 90 9.59 -2.73 10.07
N GLU A 91 10.59 -1.92 10.43
CA GLU A 91 12.01 -2.20 10.23
C GLU A 91 12.55 -3.33 11.12
N GLN A 92 12.13 -3.36 12.40
CA GLN A 92 12.52 -4.41 13.36
C GLN A 92 11.85 -5.75 13.02
N LEU A 93 10.61 -5.70 12.54
CA LEU A 93 9.89 -6.86 12.04
C LEU A 93 10.56 -7.44 10.78
N ARG A 94 11.07 -6.58 9.90
CA ARG A 94 11.91 -6.97 8.75
C ARG A 94 13.17 -7.70 9.18
N GLU A 95 13.95 -7.10 10.09
CA GLU A 95 15.22 -7.67 10.54
C GLU A 95 15.03 -9.03 11.25
N LYS A 96 13.95 -9.19 12.04
CA LYS A 96 13.60 -10.45 12.68
C LYS A 96 13.15 -11.52 11.68
N ALA A 97 12.39 -11.13 10.66
CA ALA A 97 11.94 -12.06 9.61
C ALA A 97 13.11 -12.52 8.73
N GLU A 98 14.04 -11.63 8.38
CA GLU A 98 15.28 -11.97 7.66
C GLU A 98 16.17 -12.92 8.46
N LYS A 99 16.31 -12.72 9.79
CA LYS A 99 17.06 -13.63 10.67
C LYS A 99 16.46 -15.04 10.78
N ILE A 100 15.16 -15.22 10.55
CA ILE A 100 14.51 -16.55 10.50
C ILE A 100 14.72 -17.24 9.15
N LEU A 101 14.88 -16.45 8.09
CA LEU A 101 15.08 -16.96 6.74
C LEU A 101 16.54 -17.39 6.51
N SER A 102 17.50 -16.64 7.08
CA SER A 102 18.93 -16.97 7.19
C SER A 102 19.19 -18.27 7.95
#